data_AF-R7UJ10-F1
#
_entry.id   AF-R7UJ10-F1
#
_cell.length_a   1.000
_cell.length_b   1.000
_cell.length_c   1.000
_cell.angle_alpha   90.00
_cell.angle_beta   90.00
_cell.angle_gamma   90.00
#
_symmetry.space_group_name_H-M   'P 1'
#
loop_
_entity.id
_entity.type
_entity.pdbx_description
1 polymer ?
#
loop_
_entity_poly.entity_id
_entity_poly.type
_entity_poly.pdbx_seq_one_letter_code
_entity_poly.pdbx_strand_id
1 'polypeptide(L)'
;MREAGQFVDITLVFGEQRIACHKVILAGMCEYFHRMFLTNMLESESKEVVMEGISATIGCLLVDYIYTGCIKITTQNAQDLLAASEMFFLGSLKLIVEEFLCTHTESTNCVSIINLARIYDMKTLLAGAKKYLYEHVNEVIDTEEVHLLQEEDLVGVLEANGSQEDNFCFLQKWMRSANGRTDRFEHLIKHISLSRCSKEFICSTVMGEELMHSTQGMKLIQQAMQSSGQAKPPDQQSLVHWSTLNPPSFHKFSSVCGSPRGFIISGGSKVEIYKRDCYSYDAHTCQWNTLPPMSIARRSHSSIYHNGLLYIVSGWNEEHVYLNSVETLNLQSLQWYHIAPLPNSRSHSYVVIASNTIFVLGGFKGEHWLGDVFEYDSHRGTWNQRSPMPQICEEGAAVSFHDHIYVVGGRNRSCMQYNPSDDMWTFLQAPRFSHIHGPSLVWNETIVVCGGQDGDSIEAYSPSANEWSPWALRMPIKDRMRFVLKIKSPP
;
A
#
# COMPACT_ATOMS: atom_id res chain seq x y z
N MET A 1 58.45 -17.91 -6.38
CA MET A 1 58.87 -19.09 -5.58
C MET A 1 57.73 -20.09 -5.43
N ARG A 2 56.60 -19.73 -4.80
CA ARG A 2 55.42 -20.62 -4.65
C ARG A 2 54.88 -21.15 -5.98
N GLU A 3 54.56 -20.27 -6.94
CA GLU A 3 54.01 -20.68 -8.26
C GLU A 3 54.95 -21.57 -9.07
N ALA A 4 56.25 -21.47 -8.83
CA ALA A 4 57.27 -22.30 -9.47
C ALA A 4 57.53 -23.62 -8.72
N GLY A 5 56.83 -23.89 -7.61
CA GLY A 5 57.01 -25.10 -6.78
C GLY A 5 58.36 -25.22 -6.09
N GLN A 6 59.11 -24.12 -5.96
CA GLN A 6 60.46 -24.14 -5.40
C GLN A 6 60.41 -24.00 -3.87
N PHE A 7 61.17 -24.86 -3.15
CA PHE A 7 61.32 -24.83 -1.69
C PHE A 7 60.02 -24.96 -0.87
N VAL A 8 58.95 -25.50 -1.48
CA VAL A 8 57.70 -25.82 -0.78
C VAL A 8 57.89 -27.02 0.15
N ASP A 9 57.34 -26.93 1.35
CA ASP A 9 57.54 -27.88 2.45
C ASP A 9 56.21 -28.31 3.12
N ILE A 10 55.07 -27.83 2.62
CA ILE A 10 53.72 -28.25 3.00
C ILE A 10 52.71 -28.08 1.86
N THR A 11 51.70 -28.94 1.80
CA THR A 11 50.51 -28.81 0.94
C THR A 11 49.26 -28.60 1.78
N LEU A 12 48.50 -27.55 1.51
CA LEU A 12 47.18 -27.32 2.09
C LEU A 12 46.10 -27.86 1.14
N VAL A 13 45.13 -28.59 1.67
CA VAL A 13 44.03 -29.18 0.90
C VAL A 13 42.72 -28.52 1.26
N PHE A 14 42.08 -27.87 0.29
CA PHE A 14 40.76 -27.24 0.42
C PHE A 14 39.78 -27.96 -0.51
N GLY A 15 39.04 -28.93 0.03
CA GLY A 15 38.22 -29.84 -0.78
C GLY A 15 39.07 -30.57 -1.82
N GLU A 16 38.78 -30.36 -3.11
CA GLU A 16 39.52 -30.97 -4.23
C GLU A 16 40.82 -30.24 -4.61
N GLN A 17 41.05 -29.02 -4.10
CA GLN A 17 42.24 -28.23 -4.45
C GLN A 17 43.40 -28.48 -3.48
N ARG A 18 44.59 -28.72 -4.05
CA ARG A 18 45.86 -28.89 -3.33
C ARG A 18 46.80 -27.72 -3.64
N ILE A 19 47.25 -27.01 -2.60
CA ILE A 19 48.06 -25.80 -2.73
C ILE A 19 49.39 -26.00 -2.02
N ALA A 20 50.49 -25.98 -2.77
CA ALA A 20 51.84 -26.08 -2.23
C ALA A 20 52.32 -24.73 -1.65
N CYS A 21 52.80 -24.76 -0.41
CA CYS A 21 53.12 -23.59 0.40
C CYS A 21 54.48 -23.73 1.12
N HIS A 22 54.90 -22.64 1.77
CA HIS A 22 56.11 -22.59 2.61
C HIS A 22 55.69 -22.39 4.06
N LYS A 23 56.02 -23.32 4.96
CA LYS A 23 55.72 -23.28 6.40
C LYS A 23 56.20 -21.98 7.01
N VAL A 24 57.39 -21.50 6.63
CA VAL A 24 57.97 -20.26 7.15
C VAL A 24 57.13 -19.01 6.81
N ILE A 25 56.56 -18.94 5.60
CA ILE A 25 55.73 -17.80 5.19
C ILE A 25 54.38 -17.88 5.88
N LEU A 26 53.75 -19.06 5.88
CA LEU A 26 52.48 -19.28 6.57
C LEU A 26 52.59 -18.95 8.07
N ALA A 27 53.62 -19.47 8.74
CA ALA A 27 53.87 -19.23 10.17
C ALA A 27 54.28 -17.80 10.50
N GLY A 28 54.95 -17.11 9.57
CA GLY A 28 55.40 -15.72 9.78
C GLY A 28 54.26 -14.71 9.63
N MET A 29 53.26 -15.05 8.82
CA MET A 29 52.18 -14.12 8.43
C MET A 29 50.82 -14.47 9.03
N CYS A 30 50.64 -15.67 9.60
CA CYS A 30 49.37 -16.14 10.13
C CYS A 30 49.57 -16.95 11.42
N GLU A 31 48.98 -16.46 12.51
CA GLU A 31 49.09 -17.02 13.86
C GLU A 31 48.51 -18.45 13.95
N TYR A 32 47.47 -18.76 13.19
CA TYR A 32 46.91 -20.11 13.10
C TYR A 32 47.99 -21.12 12.68
N PHE A 33 48.66 -20.85 11.56
CA PHE A 33 49.71 -21.71 11.04
C PHE A 33 50.95 -21.71 11.94
N HIS A 34 51.28 -20.57 12.56
CA HIS A 34 52.35 -20.48 13.55
C HIS A 34 52.14 -21.48 14.69
N ARG A 35 50.94 -21.50 15.28
CA ARG A 35 50.58 -22.43 16.35
C ARG A 35 50.51 -23.88 15.87
N MET A 36 49.95 -24.10 14.68
CA MET A 36 49.83 -25.43 14.09
C MET A 36 51.19 -26.10 13.88
N PHE A 37 52.22 -25.35 13.48
CA PHE A 37 53.56 -25.90 13.23
C PHE A 37 54.46 -25.97 14.46
N LEU A 38 54.21 -25.17 15.50
CA LEU A 38 55.02 -25.15 16.72
C LEU A 38 54.53 -26.10 17.82
N THR A 39 53.25 -26.49 17.79
CA THR A 39 52.71 -27.46 18.76
C THR A 39 53.03 -28.89 18.35
N ASN A 40 53.25 -29.80 19.31
CA ASN A 40 53.50 -31.25 19.10
C ASN A 40 52.23 -31.99 18.61
N MET A 41 51.59 -31.45 17.58
CA MET A 41 50.42 -32.00 16.90
C MET A 41 50.86 -32.82 15.68
N LEU A 42 50.03 -33.78 15.24
CA LEU A 42 50.33 -34.68 14.10
C LEU A 42 50.61 -33.90 12.80
N GLU A 43 50.00 -32.73 12.67
CA GLU A 43 50.09 -31.82 11.53
C GLU A 43 51.46 -31.14 11.41
N SER A 44 52.24 -31.08 12.50
CA SER A 44 53.59 -30.50 12.49
C SER A 44 54.58 -31.34 11.66
N GLU A 45 54.41 -32.67 11.68
CA GLU A 45 55.21 -33.65 10.94
C GLU A 45 54.61 -34.01 9.57
N SER A 46 53.34 -33.66 9.33
CA SER A 46 52.68 -33.93 8.05
C SER A 46 53.20 -33.02 6.92
N LYS A 47 53.21 -33.59 5.70
CA LYS A 47 53.46 -32.85 4.45
C LYS A 47 52.17 -32.33 3.81
N GLU A 48 51.02 -32.79 4.28
CA GLU A 48 49.71 -32.42 3.75
C GLU A 48 48.72 -32.21 4.89
N VAL A 49 48.00 -31.07 4.86
CA VAL A 49 47.02 -30.69 5.88
C VAL A 49 45.70 -30.36 5.21
N VAL A 50 44.63 -31.05 5.63
CA VAL A 50 43.27 -30.82 5.13
C VAL A 50 42.63 -29.70 5.93
N MET A 51 42.15 -28.68 5.22
CA MET A 51 41.47 -27.53 5.77
C MET A 51 39.96 -27.73 5.64
N GLU A 52 39.33 -28.27 6.68
CA GLU A 52 37.88 -28.46 6.73
C GLU A 52 37.15 -27.13 6.93
N GLY A 53 35.94 -27.02 6.38
CA GLY A 53 35.06 -25.86 6.57
C GLY A 53 35.35 -24.64 5.68
N ILE A 54 36.31 -24.72 4.75
CA ILE A 54 36.64 -23.63 3.82
C ILE A 54 36.54 -24.12 2.38
N SER A 55 35.86 -23.35 1.52
CA SER A 55 35.76 -23.67 0.10
C SER A 55 37.10 -23.50 -0.61
N ALA A 56 37.33 -24.29 -1.66
CA ALA A 56 38.55 -24.27 -2.47
C ALA A 56 38.92 -22.85 -2.95
N THR A 57 37.93 -22.10 -3.44
CA THR A 57 38.09 -20.72 -3.91
C THR A 57 38.58 -19.79 -2.80
N ILE A 58 37.99 -19.88 -1.60
CA ILE A 58 38.35 -19.03 -0.46
C ILE A 58 39.73 -19.40 0.06
N GLY A 59 40.05 -20.70 0.12
CA GLY A 59 41.38 -21.20 0.47
C GLY A 59 42.46 -20.62 -0.44
N CYS A 60 42.26 -20.62 -1.76
CA CYS A 60 43.19 -19.99 -2.70
C CYS A 60 43.40 -18.49 -2.42
N LEU A 61 42.31 -17.74 -2.26
CA LEU A 61 42.38 -16.29 -2.00
C LEU A 61 43.13 -15.98 -0.70
N LEU A 62 42.95 -16.81 0.33
CA LEU A 62 43.63 -16.63 1.62
C LEU A 62 45.12 -16.94 1.54
N VAL A 63 45.50 -18.01 0.84
CA VAL A 63 46.92 -18.28 0.63
C VAL A 63 47.55 -17.14 -0.17
N ASP A 64 46.89 -16.65 -1.24
CA ASP A 64 47.40 -15.50 -2.00
C ASP A 64 47.53 -14.24 -1.12
N TYR A 65 46.57 -13.98 -0.25
CA TYR A 65 46.62 -12.89 0.72
C TYR A 65 47.80 -13.03 1.68
N ILE A 66 48.06 -14.23 2.22
CA ILE A 66 49.19 -14.48 3.12
C ILE A 66 50.54 -14.18 2.43
N TYR A 67 50.64 -14.42 1.12
CA TYR A 67 51.86 -14.16 0.37
C TYR A 67 52.01 -12.72 -0.12
N THR A 68 50.91 -12.02 -0.38
CA THR A 68 50.92 -10.74 -1.12
C THR A 68 50.44 -9.56 -0.29
N GLY A 69 49.68 -9.80 0.78
CA GLY A 69 48.94 -8.78 1.54
C GLY A 69 47.71 -8.24 0.81
N CYS A 70 47.40 -8.74 -0.39
CA CYS A 70 46.31 -8.25 -1.23
C CYS A 70 45.21 -9.30 -1.38
N ILE A 71 43.95 -8.88 -1.31
CA ILE A 71 42.79 -9.76 -1.52
C ILE A 71 41.64 -8.99 -2.14
N LYS A 72 40.90 -9.64 -3.04
CA LYS A 72 39.72 -9.06 -3.69
C LYS A 72 38.45 -9.49 -2.95
N ILE A 73 37.79 -8.53 -2.31
CA ILE A 73 36.51 -8.72 -1.62
C ILE A 73 35.36 -8.34 -2.56
N THR A 74 34.30 -9.15 -2.56
CA THR A 74 33.10 -9.03 -3.39
C THR A 74 31.88 -9.45 -2.57
N THR A 75 30.66 -9.10 -3.01
CA THR A 75 29.43 -9.49 -2.31
C THR A 75 29.23 -11.01 -2.27
N GLN A 76 29.73 -11.76 -3.26
CA GLN A 76 29.64 -13.23 -3.28
C GLN A 76 30.62 -13.94 -2.33
N ASN A 77 31.75 -13.33 -1.97
CA ASN A 77 32.78 -14.00 -1.16
C ASN A 77 32.99 -13.39 0.23
N ALA A 78 32.40 -12.21 0.52
CA ALA A 78 32.65 -11.49 1.77
C ALA A 78 32.24 -12.29 3.03
N GLN A 79 31.10 -13.00 3.00
CA GLN A 79 30.64 -13.80 4.14
C GLN A 79 31.59 -14.97 4.44
N ASP A 80 32.00 -15.73 3.41
CA ASP A 80 32.96 -16.82 3.56
C ASP A 80 34.35 -16.33 3.96
N LEU A 81 34.78 -15.18 3.41
CA LEU A 81 36.04 -14.54 3.79
C LEU A 81 36.03 -14.11 5.26
N LEU A 82 34.90 -13.63 5.76
CA LEU A 82 34.75 -13.28 7.17
C LEU A 82 34.95 -14.52 8.05
N ALA A 83 34.23 -15.59 7.75
CA ALA A 83 34.32 -16.86 8.46
C ALA A 83 35.75 -17.41 8.50
N ALA A 84 36.40 -17.41 7.34
CA ALA A 84 37.76 -17.90 7.23
C ALA A 84 38.78 -16.96 7.88
N SER A 85 38.58 -15.64 7.82
CA SER A 85 39.46 -14.67 8.50
C SER A 85 39.49 -14.88 10.01
N GLU A 86 38.37 -15.25 10.62
CA GLU A 86 38.33 -15.61 12.04
C GLU A 86 39.04 -16.95 12.30
N MET A 87 38.74 -17.98 11.49
CA MET A 87 39.33 -19.31 11.64
C MET A 87 40.87 -19.28 11.58
N PHE A 88 41.44 -18.45 10.69
CA PHE A 88 42.89 -18.30 10.55
C PHE A 88 43.49 -17.20 11.44
N PHE A 89 42.70 -16.59 12.33
CA PHE A 89 43.13 -15.47 13.20
C PHE A 89 43.73 -14.27 12.40
N LEU A 90 43.17 -13.97 11.23
CA LEU A 90 43.60 -12.87 10.35
C LEU A 90 42.85 -11.57 10.70
N GLY A 91 43.18 -10.98 11.85
CA GLY A 91 42.48 -9.81 12.39
C GLY A 91 42.41 -8.59 11.45
N SER A 92 43.50 -8.29 10.72
CA SER A 92 43.50 -7.19 9.74
C SER A 92 42.52 -7.43 8.58
N LEU A 93 42.44 -8.67 8.09
CA LEU A 93 41.49 -9.04 7.05
C LEU A 93 40.05 -8.97 7.57
N LYS A 94 39.81 -9.45 8.80
CA LYS A 94 38.49 -9.39 9.45
C LYS A 94 37.94 -7.97 9.48
N LEU A 95 38.75 -6.98 9.86
CA LEU A 95 38.34 -5.57 9.89
C LEU A 95 37.97 -5.02 8.51
N ILE A 96 38.73 -5.36 7.47
CA ILE A 96 38.44 -4.90 6.09
C ILE A 96 37.15 -5.52 5.57
N VAL A 97 36.93 -6.81 5.85
CA VAL A 97 35.69 -7.51 5.47
C VAL A 97 34.50 -6.96 6.24
N GLU A 98 34.67 -6.62 7.52
CA GLU A 98 33.65 -5.96 8.34
C GLU A 98 33.17 -4.64 7.73
N GLU A 99 34.10 -3.77 7.35
CA GLU A 99 33.80 -2.47 6.73
C GLU A 99 33.06 -2.65 5.40
N PHE A 100 33.49 -3.63 4.60
CA PHE A 100 32.83 -3.96 3.34
C PHE A 100 31.39 -4.43 3.57
N LEU A 101 31.14 -5.33 4.52
CA LEU A 101 29.80 -5.81 4.83
C LEU A 101 28.89 -4.72 5.40
N CYS A 102 29.42 -3.81 6.22
CA CYS A 102 28.68 -2.65 6.73
C CYS A 102 28.15 -1.75 5.60
N THR A 103 28.91 -1.59 4.52
CA THR A 103 28.56 -0.72 3.39
C THR A 103 27.70 -1.40 2.32
N HIS A 104 27.60 -2.73 2.34
CA HIS A 104 26.89 -3.54 1.35
C HIS A 104 25.81 -4.45 1.98
N THR A 105 25.19 -3.98 3.07
CA THR A 105 24.02 -4.64 3.67
C THR A 105 22.77 -4.35 2.83
N GLU A 106 22.07 -5.40 2.42
CA GLU A 106 20.88 -5.37 1.56
C GLU A 106 19.78 -6.28 2.14
N SER A 107 18.52 -6.12 1.69
CA SER A 107 17.40 -6.93 2.18
C SER A 107 17.59 -8.44 2.00
N THR A 108 18.31 -8.85 0.95
CA THR A 108 18.57 -10.26 0.59
C THR A 108 19.71 -10.91 1.37
N ASN A 109 20.54 -10.16 2.10
CA ASN A 109 21.71 -10.68 2.81
C ASN A 109 21.77 -10.25 4.30
N CYS A 110 20.86 -9.38 4.73
CA CYS A 110 20.86 -8.77 6.06
C CYS A 110 20.78 -9.81 7.18
N VAL A 111 19.95 -10.84 7.02
CA VAL A 111 19.75 -11.87 8.06
C VAL A 111 21.01 -12.72 8.20
N SER A 112 21.61 -13.11 7.08
CA SER A 112 22.90 -13.82 7.08
C SER A 112 24.02 -12.98 7.71
N ILE A 113 24.08 -11.67 7.43
CA ILE A 113 25.06 -10.77 8.06
C ILE A 113 24.85 -10.67 9.58
N ILE A 114 23.60 -10.56 10.06
CA ILE A 114 23.28 -10.56 11.49
C ILE A 114 23.78 -11.84 12.16
N ASN A 115 23.50 -13.00 11.55
CA ASN A 115 23.89 -14.30 12.09
C ASN A 115 25.41 -14.46 12.14
N LEU A 116 26.14 -14.06 11.09
CA LEU A 116 27.61 -14.11 11.06
C LEU A 116 28.21 -13.15 12.09
N ALA A 117 27.70 -11.92 12.17
CA ALA A 117 28.17 -10.94 13.15
C ALA A 117 27.97 -11.44 14.59
N ARG A 118 26.88 -12.16 14.85
CA ARG A 118 26.64 -12.82 16.15
C ARG A 118 27.63 -13.96 16.41
N ILE A 119 27.86 -14.84 15.43
CA ILE A 119 28.79 -15.98 15.56
C ILE A 119 30.22 -15.49 15.87
N TYR A 120 30.65 -14.38 15.28
CA TYR A 120 32.01 -13.86 15.39
C TYR A 120 32.18 -12.67 16.36
N ASP A 121 31.17 -12.41 17.21
CA ASP A 121 31.10 -11.31 18.20
C ASP A 121 31.44 -9.92 17.62
N MET A 122 30.95 -9.63 16.42
CA MET A 122 31.19 -8.38 15.70
C MET A 122 30.12 -7.34 16.02
N LYS A 123 30.32 -6.61 17.12
CA LYS A 123 29.31 -5.71 17.70
C LYS A 123 28.90 -4.57 16.75
N THR A 124 29.85 -4.00 16.02
CA THR A 124 29.63 -2.91 15.06
C THR A 124 28.80 -3.37 13.87
N LEU A 125 29.21 -4.46 13.22
CA LEU A 125 28.45 -5.07 12.14
C LEU A 125 27.05 -5.52 12.58
N LEU A 126 26.93 -6.14 13.75
CA LEU A 126 25.66 -6.60 14.30
C LEU A 126 24.68 -5.43 14.52
N ALA A 127 25.16 -4.34 15.13
CA ALA A 127 24.33 -3.16 15.36
C ALA A 127 23.89 -2.50 14.03
N GLY A 128 24.79 -2.39 13.05
CA GLY A 128 24.49 -1.86 11.73
C GLY A 128 23.44 -2.69 10.98
N ALA A 129 23.62 -4.01 10.95
CA ALA A 129 22.71 -4.92 10.27
C ALA A 129 21.33 -5.00 10.95
N LYS A 130 21.26 -5.01 12.30
CA LYS A 130 19.98 -4.92 13.04
C LYS A 130 19.24 -3.60 12.77
N LYS A 131 19.98 -2.49 12.69
CA LYS A 131 19.38 -1.19 12.33
C LYS A 131 18.76 -1.24 10.94
N TYR A 132 19.48 -1.81 9.96
CA TYR A 132 18.95 -1.98 8.60
C TYR A 132 17.68 -2.84 8.58
N LEU A 133 17.67 -3.96 9.32
CA LEU A 133 16.50 -4.84 9.48
C LEU A 133 15.26 -4.06 9.97
N TYR A 134 15.42 -3.19 10.97
CA TYR A 134 14.30 -2.40 11.51
C TYR A 134 13.77 -1.35 10.52
N GLU A 135 14.64 -0.75 9.72
CA GLU A 135 14.26 0.27 8.72
C GLU A 135 13.61 -0.35 7.47
N HIS A 136 13.97 -1.59 7.11
CA HIS A 136 13.55 -2.24 5.85
C HIS A 136 12.81 -3.58 6.07
N VAL A 137 12.12 -3.75 7.20
CA VAL A 137 11.43 -5.00 7.58
C VAL A 137 10.49 -5.53 6.48
N ASN A 138 9.78 -4.63 5.78
CA ASN A 138 8.83 -4.98 4.72
C ASN A 138 9.50 -5.52 3.46
N GLU A 139 10.79 -5.27 3.26
CA GLU A 139 11.54 -5.86 2.15
C GLU A 139 12.14 -7.20 2.57
N VAL A 140 12.66 -7.28 3.81
CA VAL A 140 13.28 -8.50 4.35
C VAL A 140 12.26 -9.65 4.49
N ILE A 141 11.02 -9.36 4.88
CA ILE A 141 9.95 -10.36 5.02
C ILE A 141 9.63 -11.16 3.74
N ASP A 142 9.89 -10.59 2.56
CA ASP A 142 9.61 -11.23 1.27
C ASP A 142 10.83 -11.96 0.70
N THR A 143 11.94 -11.97 1.42
CA THR A 143 13.17 -12.67 1.02
C THR A 143 13.18 -14.14 1.45
N GLU A 144 14.02 -14.93 0.79
CA GLU A 144 14.23 -16.33 1.15
C GLU A 144 14.94 -16.49 2.50
N GLU A 145 15.68 -15.49 3.01
CA GLU A 145 16.46 -15.59 4.25
C GLU A 145 15.63 -15.52 5.55
N VAL A 146 14.32 -15.26 5.49
CA VAL A 146 13.47 -15.11 6.68
C VAL A 146 13.52 -16.34 7.60
N HIS A 147 13.73 -17.53 7.04
CA HIS A 147 13.88 -18.76 7.83
C HIS A 147 15.14 -18.79 8.71
N LEU A 148 16.16 -17.99 8.38
CA LEU A 148 17.40 -17.88 9.15
C LEU A 148 17.31 -16.86 10.29
N LEU A 149 16.25 -16.06 10.35
CA LEU A 149 16.08 -15.03 11.38
C LEU A 149 15.86 -15.68 12.74
N GLN A 150 16.66 -15.26 13.74
CA GLN A 150 16.56 -15.78 15.10
C GLN A 150 15.38 -15.15 15.86
N GLU A 151 14.86 -15.88 16.85
CA GLU A 151 13.71 -15.46 17.66
C GLU A 151 13.97 -14.12 18.38
N GLU A 152 15.19 -13.91 18.88
CA GLU A 152 15.56 -12.65 19.54
C GLU A 152 15.44 -11.42 18.63
N ASP A 153 15.77 -11.59 17.34
CA ASP A 153 15.71 -10.52 16.36
C ASP A 153 14.27 -10.28 15.90
N LEU A 154 13.49 -11.36 15.76
CA LEU A 154 12.05 -11.29 15.51
C LEU A 154 11.35 -10.48 16.60
N VAL A 155 11.59 -10.81 17.88
CA VAL A 155 11.00 -10.07 19.02
C VAL A 155 11.40 -8.60 18.96
N GLY A 156 12.68 -8.31 18.69
CA GLY A 156 13.15 -6.93 18.51
C GLY A 156 12.40 -6.18 17.40
N VAL A 157 12.12 -6.84 16.27
CA VAL A 157 11.32 -6.26 15.17
C VAL A 157 9.87 -6.02 15.59
N LEU A 158 9.23 -6.99 16.24
CA LEU A 158 7.84 -6.89 16.69
C LEU A 158 7.66 -5.75 17.71
N GLU A 159 8.66 -5.50 18.56
CA GLU A 159 8.65 -4.42 19.55
C GLU A 159 8.96 -3.05 18.93
N ALA A 160 9.83 -3.00 17.91
CA ALA A 160 10.21 -1.76 17.24
C ALA A 160 9.14 -1.25 16.25
N ASN A 161 8.42 -2.16 15.58
CA ASN A 161 7.43 -1.78 14.57
C ASN A 161 6.09 -1.37 15.19
N GLY A 162 5.62 -0.17 14.83
CA GLY A 162 4.38 0.41 15.35
C GLY A 162 3.10 -0.28 14.82
N SER A 163 3.17 -0.98 13.70
CA SER A 163 2.03 -1.62 13.03
C SER A 163 1.82 -3.05 13.55
N GLN A 164 0.76 -3.25 14.34
CA GLN A 164 0.47 -4.55 14.96
C GLN A 164 -0.01 -5.61 13.94
N GLU A 165 -0.55 -5.17 12.81
CA GLU A 165 -1.02 -6.07 11.75
C GLU A 165 0.13 -6.55 10.88
N ASP A 166 1.05 -5.65 10.51
CA ASP A 166 2.29 -6.03 9.81
C ASP A 166 3.10 -7.00 10.69
N ASN A 167 3.14 -6.74 12.00
CA ASN A 167 3.75 -7.63 12.98
C ASN A 167 3.10 -9.02 12.99
N PHE A 168 1.77 -9.10 12.88
CA PHE A 168 1.06 -10.37 12.83
C PHE A 168 1.38 -11.13 11.54
N CYS A 169 1.33 -10.46 10.39
CA CYS A 169 1.71 -11.04 9.10
C CYS A 169 3.18 -11.50 9.09
N PHE A 170 4.07 -10.74 9.74
CA PHE A 170 5.48 -11.08 9.87
C PHE A 170 5.69 -12.33 10.72
N LEU A 171 5.04 -12.39 11.89
CA LEU A 171 5.03 -13.59 12.73
C LEU A 171 4.49 -14.80 11.95
N GLN A 172 3.38 -14.63 11.23
CA GLN A 172 2.76 -15.69 10.43
C GLN A 172 3.73 -16.23 9.36
N LYS A 173 4.38 -15.37 8.57
CA LYS A 173 5.35 -15.77 7.55
C LYS A 173 6.59 -16.43 8.16
N TRP A 174 7.12 -15.91 9.25
CA TRP A 174 8.28 -16.50 9.94
C TRP A 174 7.98 -17.86 10.57
N MET A 175 6.76 -18.06 11.06
CA MET A 175 6.30 -19.36 11.57
C MET A 175 6.16 -20.41 10.47
N ARG A 176 5.72 -19.99 9.27
CA ARG A 176 5.59 -20.87 8.10
C ARG A 176 6.92 -21.16 7.41
N SER A 177 7.96 -20.35 7.64
CA SER A 177 9.24 -20.48 6.93
C SER A 177 10.15 -21.61 7.46
N ALA A 178 9.88 -22.19 8.64
CA ALA A 178 10.59 -23.38 9.10
C ALA A 178 9.72 -24.36 9.89
N ASN A 179 9.93 -25.65 9.65
CA ASN A 179 9.21 -26.74 10.31
C ASN A 179 9.51 -26.79 11.82
N GLY A 180 8.48 -26.95 12.65
CA GLY A 180 8.62 -27.22 14.09
C GLY A 180 8.60 -26.00 15.03
N ARG A 181 8.23 -24.80 14.54
CA ARG A 181 8.14 -23.58 15.37
C ARG A 181 6.82 -23.39 16.11
N THR A 182 5.81 -24.24 15.85
CA THR A 182 4.42 -24.08 16.30
C THR A 182 4.26 -23.89 17.80
N ASP A 183 5.09 -24.55 18.60
CA ASP A 183 5.04 -24.50 20.08
C ASP A 183 5.45 -23.12 20.65
N ARG A 184 6.10 -22.28 19.84
CA ARG A 184 6.56 -20.94 20.24
C ARG A 184 5.56 -19.83 19.91
N PHE A 185 4.54 -20.12 19.10
CA PHE A 185 3.56 -19.13 18.67
C PHE A 185 2.87 -18.43 19.84
N GLU A 186 2.50 -19.18 20.88
CA GLU A 186 1.83 -18.64 22.07
C GLU A 186 2.72 -17.67 22.88
N HIS A 187 4.04 -17.82 22.79
CA HIS A 187 4.97 -16.88 23.41
C HIS A 187 5.09 -15.61 22.57
N LEU A 188 5.27 -15.76 21.26
CA LEU A 188 5.53 -14.67 20.33
C LEU A 188 4.31 -13.77 20.09
N ILE A 189 3.11 -14.33 20.04
CA ILE A 189 1.88 -13.56 19.83
C ILE A 189 1.63 -12.54 20.94
N LYS A 190 2.23 -12.71 22.14
CA LYS A 190 2.10 -11.76 23.25
C LYS A 190 2.80 -10.43 22.99
N HIS A 191 3.78 -10.41 22.09
CA HIS A 191 4.43 -9.17 21.64
C HIS A 191 3.54 -8.39 20.65
N ILE A 192 2.39 -8.96 20.24
CA ILE A 192 1.44 -8.34 19.32
C ILE A 192 0.12 -8.06 20.03
N SER A 193 -0.22 -6.79 20.12
CA SER A 193 -1.47 -6.32 20.73
C SER A 193 -2.62 -6.40 19.72
N LEU A 194 -3.30 -7.56 19.65
CA LEU A 194 -4.47 -7.75 18.77
C LEU A 194 -5.61 -6.73 19.02
N SER A 195 -5.72 -6.18 20.24
CA SER A 195 -6.68 -5.10 20.55
C SER A 195 -6.41 -3.79 19.83
N ARG A 196 -5.19 -3.60 19.30
CA ARG A 196 -4.79 -2.46 18.47
C ARG A 196 -4.89 -2.77 16.98
N CYS A 197 -5.12 -4.03 16.61
CA CYS A 197 -5.50 -4.39 15.25
C CYS A 197 -6.95 -4.01 15.01
N SER A 198 -7.24 -3.73 13.76
CA SER A 198 -8.59 -3.50 13.27
C SER A 198 -9.45 -4.77 13.29
N LYS A 199 -10.77 -4.58 13.36
CA LYS A 199 -11.71 -5.71 13.44
C LYS A 199 -11.84 -6.45 12.12
N GLU A 200 -11.70 -5.77 10.97
CA GLU A 200 -11.74 -6.44 9.67
C GLU A 200 -10.46 -7.26 9.46
N PHE A 201 -9.28 -6.78 9.86
CA PHE A 201 -8.06 -7.61 9.89
C PHE A 201 -8.20 -8.84 10.81
N ILE A 202 -8.75 -8.66 12.02
CA ILE A 202 -8.99 -9.78 12.93
C ILE A 202 -9.92 -10.80 12.28
N CYS A 203 -11.01 -10.36 11.67
CA CYS A 203 -12.00 -11.25 11.06
C CYS A 203 -11.52 -11.94 9.78
N SER A 204 -10.79 -11.22 8.93
CA SER A 204 -10.33 -11.71 7.63
C SER A 204 -9.07 -12.58 7.73
N THR A 205 -8.11 -12.17 8.58
CA THR A 205 -6.75 -12.70 8.58
C THR A 205 -6.45 -13.47 9.86
N VAL A 206 -6.72 -12.89 11.03
CA VAL A 206 -6.37 -13.53 12.33
C VAL A 206 -7.27 -14.73 12.62
N MET A 207 -8.58 -14.64 12.35
CA MET A 207 -9.52 -15.75 12.53
C MET A 207 -9.30 -16.88 11.52
N GLY A 208 -8.68 -16.60 10.37
CA GLY A 208 -8.35 -17.61 9.36
C GLY A 208 -7.03 -18.35 9.60
N GLU A 209 -6.27 -17.97 10.63
CA GLU A 209 -4.98 -18.58 10.94
C GLU A 209 -5.13 -19.80 11.84
N GLU A 210 -4.66 -20.97 11.39
CA GLU A 210 -4.81 -22.24 12.12
C GLU A 210 -4.17 -22.20 13.52
N LEU A 211 -3.04 -21.49 13.65
CA LEU A 211 -2.34 -21.31 14.92
C LEU A 211 -3.13 -20.48 15.95
N MET A 212 -4.10 -19.68 15.51
CA MET A 212 -4.96 -18.87 16.37
C MET A 212 -6.17 -19.64 16.93
N HIS A 213 -6.44 -20.86 16.46
CA HIS A 213 -7.54 -21.70 16.95
C HIS A 213 -7.26 -22.38 18.31
N SER A 214 -6.11 -22.13 18.93
CA SER A 214 -5.85 -22.58 20.29
C SER A 214 -6.76 -21.87 21.30
N THR A 215 -6.97 -22.48 22.48
CA THR A 215 -7.77 -21.88 23.57
C THR A 215 -7.31 -20.47 23.93
N GLN A 216 -5.98 -20.25 23.89
CA GLN A 216 -5.39 -18.95 24.19
C GLN A 216 -5.56 -17.96 23.02
N GLY A 217 -5.40 -18.40 21.77
CA GLY A 217 -5.61 -17.57 20.58
C GLY A 217 -7.06 -17.07 20.47
N MET A 218 -8.04 -17.96 20.67
CA MET A 218 -9.46 -17.61 20.68
C MET A 218 -9.83 -16.63 21.80
N LYS A 219 -9.19 -16.75 22.99
CA LYS A 219 -9.37 -15.81 24.10
C LYS A 219 -8.83 -14.42 23.76
N LEU A 220 -7.67 -14.34 23.09
CA LEU A 220 -7.10 -13.06 22.65
C LEU A 220 -7.97 -12.38 21.58
N ILE A 221 -8.50 -13.14 20.62
CA ILE A 221 -9.47 -12.65 19.62
C ILE A 221 -10.73 -12.12 20.31
N GLN A 222 -11.28 -12.88 21.26
CA GLN A 222 -12.47 -12.46 22.01
C GLN A 222 -12.23 -11.17 22.80
N GLN A 223 -11.07 -11.04 23.46
CA GLN A 223 -10.69 -9.83 24.19
C GLN A 223 -10.53 -8.62 23.27
N ALA A 224 -9.90 -8.78 22.11
CA ALA A 224 -9.75 -7.73 21.11
C ALA A 224 -11.10 -7.29 20.51
N MET A 225 -12.02 -8.23 20.31
CA MET A 225 -13.39 -7.94 19.83
C MET A 225 -14.25 -7.25 20.89
N GLN A 226 -14.06 -7.57 22.18
CA GLN A 226 -14.86 -7.08 23.31
C GLN A 226 -14.35 -5.79 23.97
N SER A 227 -13.09 -5.39 23.76
CA SER A 227 -12.51 -4.15 24.35
C SER A 227 -13.12 -2.84 23.81
N SER A 228 -14.28 -2.91 23.16
CA SER A 228 -15.09 -1.78 22.71
C SER A 228 -15.98 -1.25 23.85
N GLY A 229 -15.36 -0.65 24.87
CA GLY A 229 -16.07 0.01 25.97
C GLY A 229 -15.47 1.38 26.25
N GLN A 230 -16.15 2.44 25.82
CA GLN A 230 -15.84 3.86 26.09
C GLN A 230 -14.44 4.35 25.66
N ALA A 231 -14.23 4.49 24.35
CA ALA A 231 -13.28 5.49 23.85
C ALA A 231 -14.07 6.76 23.49
N LYS A 232 -13.70 7.89 24.09
CA LYS A 232 -14.10 9.24 23.67
C LYS A 232 -13.90 9.38 22.14
N PRO A 233 -14.68 10.24 21.45
CA PRO A 233 -14.49 10.46 20.02
C PRO A 233 -13.02 10.82 19.77
N PRO A 234 -12.33 10.14 18.83
CA PRO A 234 -10.91 10.35 18.63
C PRO A 234 -10.66 11.79 18.20
N ASP A 235 -9.64 12.42 18.77
CA ASP A 235 -9.06 13.66 18.22
C ASP A 235 -8.65 13.39 16.76
N GLN A 236 -9.49 13.82 15.82
CA GLN A 236 -9.42 13.54 14.38
C GLN A 236 -8.24 14.22 13.65
N GLN A 237 -7.24 14.75 14.37
CA GLN A 237 -6.19 15.58 13.78
C GLN A 237 -4.89 14.84 13.45
N SER A 238 -4.65 13.62 13.96
CA SER A 238 -3.35 12.94 13.82
C SER A 238 -3.28 11.78 12.82
N LEU A 239 -4.41 11.35 12.23
CA LEU A 239 -4.47 10.21 11.29
C LEU A 239 -4.82 10.60 9.84
N VAL A 240 -5.06 11.88 9.58
CA VAL A 240 -5.50 12.37 8.26
C VAL A 240 -4.37 13.18 7.63
N HIS A 241 -3.66 12.57 6.69
CA HIS A 241 -2.73 13.29 5.83
C HIS A 241 -3.39 13.56 4.48
N TRP A 242 -3.80 14.81 4.28
CA TRP A 242 -4.25 15.28 2.98
C TRP A 242 -3.06 15.34 2.03
N SER A 243 -3.13 14.60 0.93
CA SER A 243 -2.15 14.69 -0.14
C SER A 243 -2.78 15.29 -1.39
N THR A 244 -2.05 16.19 -2.04
CA THR A 244 -2.49 16.78 -3.31
C THR A 244 -2.10 15.82 -4.44
N LEU A 245 -3.07 15.37 -5.23
CA LEU A 245 -2.77 14.70 -6.49
C LEU A 245 -2.60 15.74 -7.59
N ASN A 246 -1.56 15.54 -8.41
CA ASN A 246 -1.31 16.36 -9.60
C ASN A 246 -1.80 15.59 -10.83
N PRO A 247 -3.02 15.84 -11.34
CA PRO A 247 -3.47 15.25 -12.59
C PRO A 247 -2.64 15.76 -13.78
N PRO A 248 -2.58 15.01 -14.89
CA PRO A 248 -1.84 15.39 -16.10
C PRO A 248 -2.23 16.78 -16.62
N SER A 249 -3.50 17.16 -16.48
CA SER A 249 -3.98 18.51 -16.75
C SER A 249 -5.04 18.96 -15.74
N PHE A 250 -4.94 20.23 -15.32
CA PHE A 250 -5.90 20.84 -14.41
C PHE A 250 -7.04 21.50 -15.19
N HIS A 251 -8.26 21.00 -15.01
CA HIS A 251 -9.49 21.56 -15.59
C HIS A 251 -10.47 21.94 -14.45
N LYS A 252 -10.99 23.17 -14.45
CA LYS A 252 -12.11 23.59 -13.59
C LYS A 252 -13.39 22.91 -14.10
N PHE A 253 -14.36 22.67 -13.21
CA PHE A 253 -15.66 22.10 -13.58
C PHE A 253 -15.56 20.77 -14.36
N SER A 254 -14.49 20.00 -14.13
CA SER A 254 -14.40 18.62 -14.60
C SER A 254 -15.31 17.71 -13.78
N SER A 255 -15.65 16.57 -14.35
CA SER A 255 -16.38 15.53 -13.65
C SER A 255 -15.43 14.45 -13.15
N VAL A 256 -15.70 13.90 -11.98
CA VAL A 256 -14.93 12.81 -11.36
C VAL A 256 -15.86 11.72 -10.90
N CYS A 257 -15.53 10.46 -11.19
CA CYS A 257 -16.25 9.31 -10.66
C CYS A 257 -15.28 8.22 -10.21
N GLY A 258 -15.70 7.42 -9.22
CA GLY A 258 -14.94 6.24 -8.77
C GLY A 258 -14.92 5.14 -9.83
N SER A 259 -13.85 4.35 -9.85
CA SER A 259 -13.72 3.13 -10.66
C SER A 259 -13.06 2.02 -9.81
N PRO A 260 -13.15 0.73 -10.19
CA PRO A 260 -12.64 -0.36 -9.35
C PRO A 260 -11.16 -0.27 -8.98
N ARG A 261 -10.34 0.41 -9.80
CA ARG A 261 -8.90 0.59 -9.56
C ARG A 261 -8.53 1.98 -9.06
N GLY A 262 -9.51 2.87 -8.85
CA GLY A 262 -9.26 4.26 -8.44
C GLY A 262 -10.39 5.19 -8.86
N PHE A 263 -10.10 6.17 -9.73
CA PHE A 263 -11.10 7.12 -10.21
C PHE A 263 -10.79 7.63 -11.62
N ILE A 264 -11.79 8.23 -12.27
CA ILE A 264 -11.71 8.77 -13.62
C ILE A 264 -12.09 10.25 -13.58
N ILE A 265 -11.29 11.10 -14.25
CA ILE A 265 -11.56 12.51 -14.48
C ILE A 265 -11.89 12.71 -15.96
N SER A 266 -12.93 13.50 -16.25
CA SER A 266 -13.32 13.83 -17.62
C SER A 266 -13.64 15.31 -17.79
N GLY A 267 -13.24 15.86 -18.95
CA GLY A 267 -13.59 17.20 -19.42
C GLY A 267 -13.22 18.35 -18.47
N GLY A 268 -14.11 19.34 -18.40
CA GLY A 268 -13.88 20.60 -17.66
C GLY A 268 -13.34 21.71 -18.57
N SER A 269 -12.85 22.79 -17.97
CA SER A 269 -12.28 23.94 -18.67
C SER A 269 -10.91 24.36 -18.14
N LYS A 270 -10.02 24.76 -19.04
CA LYS A 270 -8.69 25.30 -18.73
C LYS A 270 -8.49 26.58 -19.50
N VAL A 271 -8.33 27.69 -18.78
CA VAL A 271 -8.19 29.03 -19.39
C VAL A 271 -9.36 29.30 -20.33
N GLU A 272 -10.59 29.05 -19.86
CA GLU A 272 -11.86 29.15 -20.61
C GLU A 272 -12.01 28.24 -21.84
N ILE A 273 -11.02 27.41 -22.17
CA ILE A 273 -11.14 26.40 -23.25
C ILE A 273 -11.69 25.11 -22.66
N TYR A 274 -12.74 24.54 -23.27
CA TYR A 274 -13.37 23.35 -22.71
C TYR A 274 -12.61 22.13 -23.22
N LYS A 275 -12.69 21.04 -22.47
CA LYS A 275 -11.81 19.89 -22.67
C LYS A 275 -12.61 18.64 -22.93
N ARG A 276 -12.05 17.81 -23.78
CA ARG A 276 -12.54 16.46 -24.10
C ARG A 276 -11.72 15.36 -23.42
N ASP A 277 -10.61 15.73 -22.78
CA ASP A 277 -9.64 14.79 -22.23
C ASP A 277 -10.25 13.98 -21.09
N CYS A 278 -9.85 12.71 -21.03
CA CYS A 278 -10.23 11.77 -19.97
C CYS A 278 -8.96 11.12 -19.42
N TYR A 279 -8.89 11.01 -18.09
CA TYR A 279 -7.77 10.39 -17.40
C TYR A 279 -8.30 9.43 -16.33
N SER A 280 -7.67 8.28 -16.18
CA SER A 280 -7.90 7.38 -15.05
C SER A 280 -6.70 7.38 -14.13
N TYR A 281 -6.93 7.40 -12.83
CA TYR A 281 -5.91 7.20 -11.82
C TYR A 281 -6.03 5.79 -11.23
N ASP A 282 -4.93 5.05 -11.24
CA ASP A 282 -4.82 3.77 -10.56
C ASP A 282 -4.28 4.00 -9.14
N ALA A 283 -5.09 3.68 -8.14
CA ALA A 283 -4.79 3.88 -6.72
C ALA A 283 -3.82 2.82 -6.16
N HIS A 284 -3.61 1.69 -6.84
CA HIS A 284 -2.64 0.66 -6.44
C HIS A 284 -1.24 1.01 -6.94
N THR A 285 -1.11 1.39 -8.21
CA THR A 285 0.18 1.75 -8.82
C THR A 285 0.53 3.22 -8.63
N CYS A 286 -0.41 4.04 -8.17
CA CYS A 286 -0.29 5.50 -8.05
C CYS A 286 0.00 6.21 -9.39
N GLN A 287 -0.47 5.65 -10.51
CA GLN A 287 -0.19 6.16 -11.86
C GLN A 287 -1.43 6.72 -12.56
N TRP A 288 -1.21 7.72 -13.39
CA TRP A 288 -2.21 8.27 -14.30
C TRP A 288 -2.12 7.60 -15.67
N ASN A 289 -3.27 7.25 -16.23
CA ASN A 289 -3.40 6.76 -17.60
C ASN A 289 -4.30 7.71 -18.40
N THR A 290 -3.93 7.94 -19.65
CA THR A 290 -4.74 8.71 -20.60
C THR A 290 -5.77 7.78 -21.23
N LEU A 291 -7.04 8.19 -21.18
CA LEU A 291 -8.14 7.50 -21.86
C LEU A 291 -8.46 8.20 -23.20
N PRO A 292 -9.12 7.50 -24.14
CA PRO A 292 -9.62 8.13 -25.36
C PRO A 292 -10.50 9.35 -25.03
N PRO A 293 -10.33 10.49 -25.72
CA PRO A 293 -11.09 11.69 -25.42
C PRO A 293 -12.56 11.54 -25.83
N MET A 294 -13.45 12.26 -25.13
CA MET A 294 -14.87 12.38 -25.48
C MET A 294 -15.04 12.98 -26.88
N SER A 295 -16.20 12.75 -27.52
CA SER A 295 -16.47 13.37 -28.83
C SER A 295 -16.71 14.88 -28.71
N ILE A 296 -17.30 15.34 -27.59
CA ILE A 296 -17.64 16.73 -27.34
C ILE A 296 -16.84 17.28 -26.15
N ALA A 297 -16.15 18.40 -26.35
CA ALA A 297 -15.54 19.17 -25.27
C ALA A 297 -16.63 19.81 -24.40
N ARG A 298 -16.64 19.50 -23.10
CA ARG A 298 -17.71 19.93 -22.18
C ARG A 298 -17.21 20.13 -20.76
N ARG A 299 -17.92 20.99 -20.01
CA ARG A 299 -17.74 21.19 -18.57
C ARG A 299 -19.06 21.01 -17.83
N SER A 300 -19.02 20.90 -16.51
CA SER A 300 -20.21 20.78 -15.65
C SER A 300 -21.13 19.61 -16.08
N HIS A 301 -20.57 18.60 -16.72
CA HIS A 301 -21.24 17.33 -16.99
C HIS A 301 -21.06 16.40 -15.79
N SER A 302 -21.80 15.30 -15.84
CA SER A 302 -21.75 14.28 -14.79
C SER A 302 -21.18 13.00 -15.37
N SER A 303 -20.42 12.27 -14.56
CA SER A 303 -19.80 11.02 -14.96
C SER A 303 -20.08 9.95 -13.93
N ILE A 304 -20.27 8.71 -14.40
CA ILE A 304 -20.41 7.55 -13.53
C ILE A 304 -19.84 6.31 -14.20
N TYR A 305 -19.19 5.45 -13.40
CA TYR A 305 -18.75 4.13 -13.84
C TYR A 305 -19.80 3.09 -13.46
N HIS A 306 -20.15 2.22 -14.40
CA HIS A 306 -21.02 1.08 -14.15
C HIS A 306 -20.74 -0.07 -15.12
N ASN A 307 -20.51 -1.28 -14.59
CA ASN A 307 -20.32 -2.52 -15.36
C ASN A 307 -19.32 -2.41 -16.52
N GLY A 308 -18.13 -1.85 -16.27
CA GLY A 308 -17.07 -1.70 -17.27
C GLY A 308 -17.23 -0.52 -18.23
N LEU A 309 -18.31 0.25 -18.08
CA LEU A 309 -18.63 1.40 -18.92
C LEU A 309 -18.51 2.70 -18.12
N LEU A 310 -17.89 3.72 -18.70
CA LEU A 310 -17.91 5.09 -18.20
C LEU A 310 -19.00 5.86 -18.94
N TYR A 311 -19.95 6.43 -18.23
CA TYR A 311 -21.01 7.26 -18.79
C TYR A 311 -20.70 8.74 -18.56
N ILE A 312 -20.88 9.55 -19.59
CA ILE A 312 -20.77 11.00 -19.58
C ILE A 312 -22.13 11.57 -19.94
N VAL A 313 -22.73 12.30 -19.01
CA VAL A 313 -24.11 12.75 -19.08
C VAL A 313 -24.16 14.27 -19.06
N SER A 314 -24.85 14.86 -20.05
CA SER A 314 -25.16 16.30 -20.10
C SER A 314 -23.92 17.20 -20.09
N GLY A 315 -24.06 18.48 -19.73
CA GLY A 315 -22.95 19.43 -19.60
C GLY A 315 -23.14 20.68 -20.44
N TRP A 316 -22.10 21.51 -20.50
CA TRP A 316 -22.09 22.75 -21.28
C TRP A 316 -20.90 22.73 -22.23
N ASN A 317 -21.11 22.92 -23.53
CA ASN A 317 -20.07 22.85 -24.56
C ASN A 317 -19.49 24.24 -24.90
N GLU A 318 -18.47 24.26 -25.76
CA GLU A 318 -17.80 25.50 -26.21
C GLU A 318 -18.70 26.45 -26.99
N GLU A 319 -19.77 25.94 -27.59
CA GLU A 319 -20.79 26.73 -28.31
C GLU A 319 -21.81 27.37 -27.35
N HIS A 320 -21.58 27.27 -26.04
CA HIS A 320 -22.48 27.71 -24.98
C HIS A 320 -23.86 27.03 -25.00
N VAL A 321 -23.91 25.78 -25.48
CA VAL A 321 -25.13 24.96 -25.55
C VAL A 321 -25.14 23.93 -24.43
N TYR A 322 -26.23 23.89 -23.66
CA TYR A 322 -26.49 22.81 -22.72
C TYR A 322 -26.74 21.51 -23.48
N LEU A 323 -26.08 20.43 -23.07
CA LEU A 323 -26.15 19.16 -23.75
C LEU A 323 -27.21 18.26 -23.08
N ASN A 324 -27.93 17.51 -23.90
CA ASN A 324 -28.71 16.36 -23.46
C ASN A 324 -28.06 15.03 -23.87
N SER A 325 -26.90 15.08 -24.54
CA SER A 325 -26.21 13.89 -25.01
C SER A 325 -25.66 13.05 -23.85
N VAL A 326 -25.68 11.74 -24.07
CA VAL A 326 -25.04 10.77 -23.20
C VAL A 326 -24.07 9.92 -24.02
N GLU A 327 -22.80 9.97 -23.64
CA GLU A 327 -21.72 9.21 -24.26
C GLU A 327 -21.25 8.13 -23.30
N THR A 328 -20.91 6.95 -23.81
CA THR A 328 -20.38 5.86 -23.02
C THR A 328 -19.06 5.36 -23.59
N LEU A 329 -18.05 5.18 -22.73
CA LEU A 329 -16.77 4.58 -23.08
C LEU A 329 -16.72 3.17 -22.52
N ASN A 330 -16.54 2.18 -23.39
CA ASN A 330 -16.20 0.84 -22.95
C ASN A 330 -14.71 0.81 -22.57
N LEU A 331 -14.41 0.55 -21.30
CA LEU A 331 -13.04 0.60 -20.78
C LEU A 331 -12.18 -0.61 -21.18
N GLN A 332 -12.81 -1.68 -21.69
CA GLN A 332 -12.09 -2.84 -22.22
C GLN A 332 -11.71 -2.64 -23.69
N SER A 333 -12.63 -2.16 -24.53
CA SER A 333 -12.34 -1.92 -25.96
C SER A 333 -11.77 -0.53 -26.24
N LEU A 334 -11.85 0.39 -25.26
CA LEU A 334 -11.48 1.79 -25.39
C LEU A 334 -12.20 2.51 -26.54
N GLN A 335 -13.47 2.13 -26.77
CA GLN A 335 -14.32 2.73 -27.80
C GLN A 335 -15.49 3.50 -27.18
N TRP A 336 -15.77 4.66 -27.77
CA TRP A 336 -16.91 5.50 -27.42
C TRP A 336 -18.14 5.15 -28.23
N TYR A 337 -19.30 5.21 -27.59
CA TYR A 337 -20.61 5.04 -28.20
C TYR A 337 -21.58 6.08 -27.64
N HIS A 338 -22.63 6.38 -28.40
CA HIS A 338 -23.73 7.21 -27.90
C HIS A 338 -24.89 6.31 -27.48
N ILE A 339 -25.54 6.69 -26.38
CA ILE A 339 -26.85 6.13 -26.02
C ILE A 339 -27.93 7.19 -26.22
N ALA A 340 -29.20 6.84 -26.00
CA ALA A 340 -30.30 7.79 -26.17
C ALA A 340 -30.05 9.09 -25.38
N PRO A 341 -30.29 10.26 -26.01
CA PRO A 341 -30.15 11.53 -25.33
C PRO A 341 -31.26 11.73 -24.30
N LEU A 342 -30.97 12.54 -23.28
CA LEU A 342 -31.96 12.95 -22.29
C LEU A 342 -33.08 13.80 -22.93
N PRO A 343 -34.31 13.76 -22.40
CA PRO A 343 -35.40 14.60 -22.90
C PRO A 343 -35.14 16.11 -22.78
N ASN A 344 -34.43 16.55 -21.75
CA ASN A 344 -34.03 17.96 -21.57
C ASN A 344 -32.51 18.11 -21.50
N SER A 345 -31.98 19.10 -22.22
CA SER A 345 -30.61 19.58 -22.08
C SER A 345 -30.39 20.25 -20.74
N ARG A 346 -29.21 20.04 -20.16
CA ARG A 346 -28.88 20.46 -18.80
C ARG A 346 -27.36 20.44 -18.55
N SER A 347 -26.96 21.03 -17.45
CA SER A 347 -25.64 20.87 -16.81
C SER A 347 -25.84 20.54 -15.33
N HIS A 348 -24.77 20.24 -14.59
CA HIS A 348 -24.80 20.00 -13.14
C HIS A 348 -25.82 18.93 -12.70
N SER A 349 -26.06 17.93 -13.54
CA SER A 349 -27.02 16.87 -13.23
C SER A 349 -26.49 15.95 -12.14
N TYR A 350 -27.40 15.29 -11.44
CA TYR A 350 -27.05 14.20 -10.55
C TYR A 350 -27.15 12.89 -11.31
N VAL A 351 -26.12 12.05 -11.23
CA VAL A 351 -26.13 10.72 -11.87
C VAL A 351 -25.79 9.70 -10.81
N VAL A 352 -26.64 8.69 -10.67
CA VAL A 352 -26.51 7.64 -9.66
C VAL A 352 -26.89 6.29 -10.24
N ILE A 353 -26.31 5.21 -9.70
CA ILE A 353 -26.75 3.84 -9.98
C ILE A 353 -27.59 3.36 -8.80
N ALA A 354 -28.84 2.97 -9.05
CA ALA A 354 -29.69 2.30 -8.06
C ALA A 354 -30.38 1.11 -8.73
N SER A 355 -30.47 -0.03 -8.03
CA SER A 355 -31.04 -1.27 -8.57
C SER A 355 -30.44 -1.68 -9.94
N ASN A 356 -29.13 -1.49 -10.10
CA ASN A 356 -28.38 -1.77 -11.33
C ASN A 356 -28.83 -0.97 -12.57
N THR A 357 -29.47 0.19 -12.35
CA THR A 357 -29.96 1.09 -13.40
C THR A 357 -29.41 2.51 -13.21
N ILE A 358 -29.19 3.24 -14.32
CA ILE A 358 -28.73 4.63 -14.29
C ILE A 358 -29.91 5.56 -14.09
N PHE A 359 -29.81 6.44 -13.10
CA PHE A 359 -30.73 7.54 -12.88
C PHE A 359 -30.04 8.88 -13.12
N VAL A 360 -30.75 9.79 -13.77
CA VAL A 360 -30.34 11.19 -13.96
C VAL A 360 -31.38 12.09 -13.33
N LEU A 361 -30.96 12.93 -12.39
CA LEU A 361 -31.84 13.80 -11.62
C LEU A 361 -31.40 15.26 -11.73
N GLY A 362 -32.39 16.14 -11.82
CA GLY A 362 -32.22 17.59 -11.72
C GLY A 362 -31.17 18.18 -12.66
N GLY A 363 -30.38 19.10 -12.13
CA GLY A 363 -29.42 19.92 -12.88
C GLY A 363 -29.97 21.28 -13.27
N PHE A 364 -29.23 21.98 -14.12
CA PHE A 364 -29.47 23.38 -14.48
C PHE A 364 -29.65 23.55 -15.99
N LYS A 365 -30.72 24.25 -16.39
CA LYS A 365 -31.07 24.54 -17.77
C LYS A 365 -31.32 26.03 -17.94
N GLY A 366 -30.29 26.76 -18.38
CA GLY A 366 -30.37 28.19 -18.72
C GLY A 366 -30.56 29.08 -17.51
N GLU A 367 -31.80 29.20 -17.05
CA GLU A 367 -32.20 30.06 -15.91
C GLU A 367 -32.82 29.27 -14.75
N HIS A 368 -33.20 28.02 -14.97
CA HIS A 368 -33.96 27.24 -13.99
C HIS A 368 -33.23 25.95 -13.63
N TRP A 369 -33.27 25.62 -12.33
CA TRP A 369 -32.93 24.30 -11.83
C TRP A 369 -34.08 23.34 -12.04
N LEU A 370 -33.74 22.10 -12.41
CA LEU A 370 -34.70 21.06 -12.75
C LEU A 370 -34.95 20.14 -11.54
N GLY A 371 -36.18 19.65 -11.45
CA GLY A 371 -36.61 18.63 -10.49
C GLY A 371 -36.90 17.28 -11.14
N ASP A 372 -36.70 17.14 -12.45
CA ASP A 372 -37.05 15.93 -13.19
C ASP A 372 -36.09 14.76 -12.88
N VAL A 373 -36.61 13.55 -13.03
CA VAL A 373 -35.91 12.30 -12.72
C VAL A 373 -36.12 11.35 -13.89
N PHE A 374 -35.02 10.84 -14.43
CA PHE A 374 -35.03 9.91 -15.55
C PHE A 374 -34.28 8.64 -15.21
N GLU A 375 -34.91 7.51 -15.48
CA GLU A 375 -34.35 6.17 -15.37
C GLU A 375 -33.98 5.65 -16.76
N TYR A 376 -32.79 5.06 -16.92
CA TYR A 376 -32.38 4.48 -18.19
C TYR A 376 -32.86 3.04 -18.36
N ASP A 377 -33.79 2.81 -19.29
CA ASP A 377 -34.18 1.47 -19.69
C ASP A 377 -33.16 0.91 -20.70
N SER A 378 -32.28 0.04 -20.23
CA SER A 378 -31.25 -0.59 -21.07
C SER A 378 -31.81 -1.58 -22.10
N HIS A 379 -33.01 -2.14 -21.88
CA HIS A 379 -33.65 -3.08 -22.82
C HIS A 379 -34.25 -2.33 -24.01
N ARG A 380 -34.89 -1.19 -23.74
CA ARG A 380 -35.51 -0.34 -24.78
C ARG A 380 -34.55 0.70 -25.33
N GLY A 381 -33.46 0.97 -24.63
CA GLY A 381 -32.50 2.02 -24.95
C GLY A 381 -33.10 3.42 -24.81
N THR A 382 -34.02 3.64 -23.86
CA THR A 382 -34.77 4.90 -23.70
C THR A 382 -34.77 5.39 -22.26
N TRP A 383 -35.04 6.68 -22.06
CA TRP A 383 -35.20 7.28 -20.72
C TRP A 383 -36.68 7.28 -20.32
N ASN A 384 -37.00 6.69 -19.17
CA ASN A 384 -38.32 6.74 -18.56
C ASN A 384 -38.39 7.86 -17.53
N GLN A 385 -39.41 8.70 -17.60
CA GLN A 385 -39.65 9.73 -16.58
C GLN A 385 -40.21 9.08 -15.31
N ARG A 386 -39.68 9.51 -14.16
CA ARG A 386 -40.09 9.07 -12.82
C ARG A 386 -40.69 10.23 -12.03
N SER A 387 -41.17 9.97 -10.81
CA SER A 387 -41.64 11.02 -9.90
C SER A 387 -40.57 12.11 -9.72
N PRO A 388 -40.90 13.39 -9.97
CA PRO A 388 -39.96 14.49 -9.82
C PRO A 388 -39.58 14.72 -8.36
N MET A 389 -38.39 15.28 -8.13
CA MET A 389 -37.96 15.72 -6.81
C MET A 389 -39.00 16.68 -6.20
N PRO A 390 -39.41 16.48 -4.94
CA PRO A 390 -40.42 17.32 -4.30
C PRO A 390 -39.91 18.73 -3.96
N GLN A 391 -38.58 18.92 -3.98
CA GLN A 391 -37.92 20.21 -3.85
C GLN A 391 -36.74 20.28 -4.81
N ILE A 392 -36.45 21.48 -5.33
CA ILE A 392 -35.23 21.73 -6.10
C ILE A 392 -34.02 21.74 -5.17
N CYS A 393 -33.05 20.86 -5.44
CA CYS A 393 -31.73 20.91 -4.85
C CYS A 393 -30.78 21.63 -5.81
N GLU A 394 -30.35 22.84 -5.46
CA GLU A 394 -29.41 23.62 -6.28
C GLU A 394 -27.97 23.29 -5.88
N GLU A 395 -27.15 22.86 -6.84
CA GLU A 395 -25.71 22.63 -6.63
C GLU A 395 -25.41 21.61 -5.51
N GLY A 396 -26.35 20.72 -5.17
CA GLY A 396 -26.12 19.63 -4.22
C GLY A 396 -25.39 18.44 -4.83
N ALA A 397 -25.59 17.28 -4.21
CA ALA A 397 -25.09 16.01 -4.69
C ALA A 397 -26.15 14.91 -4.53
N ALA A 398 -25.94 13.79 -5.22
CA ALA A 398 -26.74 12.61 -5.01
C ALA A 398 -25.87 11.36 -4.88
N VAL A 399 -26.37 10.40 -4.11
CA VAL A 399 -25.71 9.12 -3.89
C VAL A 399 -26.75 8.01 -3.74
N SER A 400 -26.37 6.79 -4.10
CA SER A 400 -27.19 5.61 -3.88
C SER A 400 -26.75 4.88 -2.61
N PHE A 401 -27.70 4.47 -1.78
CA PHE A 401 -27.47 3.67 -0.58
C PHE A 401 -28.65 2.71 -0.36
N HIS A 402 -28.36 1.41 -0.21
CA HIS A 402 -29.37 0.34 -0.09
C HIS A 402 -30.48 0.43 -1.14
N ASP A 403 -30.10 0.60 -2.42
CA ASP A 403 -31.01 0.77 -3.57
C ASP A 403 -31.96 1.98 -3.51
N HIS A 404 -31.75 2.90 -2.57
CA HIS A 404 -32.43 4.18 -2.52
C HIS A 404 -31.51 5.30 -3.01
N ILE A 405 -32.09 6.31 -3.64
CA ILE A 405 -31.36 7.48 -4.11
C ILE A 405 -31.55 8.61 -3.10
N TYR A 406 -30.44 9.18 -2.64
CA TYR A 406 -30.46 10.31 -1.73
C TYR A 406 -29.94 11.55 -2.45
N VAL A 407 -30.69 12.65 -2.37
CA VAL A 407 -30.26 13.97 -2.84
C VAL A 407 -30.03 14.85 -1.62
N VAL A 408 -28.79 15.31 -1.47
CA VAL A 408 -28.28 15.93 -0.23
C VAL A 408 -27.48 17.20 -0.51
N GLY A 409 -27.54 18.15 0.43
CA GLY A 409 -26.72 19.36 0.42
C GLY A 409 -27.27 20.47 -0.47
N GLY A 410 -26.37 21.13 -1.22
CA GLY A 410 -26.70 22.27 -2.05
C GLY A 410 -27.04 23.54 -1.26
N ARG A 411 -27.46 24.60 -1.97
CA ARG A 411 -27.83 25.90 -1.36
C ARG A 411 -28.97 25.78 -0.35
N ASN A 412 -29.91 24.89 -0.65
CA ASN A 412 -31.14 24.74 0.12
C ASN A 412 -31.02 23.77 1.29
N ARG A 413 -29.82 23.17 1.52
CA ARG A 413 -29.61 22.11 2.53
C ARG A 413 -30.65 21.01 2.39
N SER A 414 -30.89 20.58 1.15
CA SER A 414 -31.89 19.55 0.88
C SER A 414 -31.39 18.22 1.43
N CYS A 415 -32.33 17.40 1.89
CA CYS A 415 -32.10 15.99 2.19
C CYS A 415 -33.39 15.25 1.89
N MET A 416 -33.37 14.44 0.85
CA MET A 416 -34.53 13.69 0.39
C MET A 416 -34.10 12.34 -0.14
N GLN A 417 -34.95 11.34 0.09
CA GLN A 417 -34.76 9.96 -0.35
C GLN A 417 -35.80 9.63 -1.39
N TYR A 418 -35.38 8.95 -2.45
CA TYR A 418 -36.23 8.36 -3.46
C TYR A 418 -36.11 6.85 -3.42
N ASN A 419 -37.25 6.17 -3.39
CA ASN A 419 -37.34 4.74 -3.52
C ASN A 419 -37.72 4.40 -4.98
N PRO A 420 -36.81 3.82 -5.77
CA PRO A 420 -37.10 3.45 -7.15
C PRO A 420 -38.21 2.40 -7.28
N SER A 421 -38.40 1.54 -6.28
CA SER A 421 -39.33 0.40 -6.35
C SER A 421 -40.80 0.81 -6.33
N ASP A 422 -41.15 1.86 -5.60
CA ASP A 422 -42.52 2.39 -5.49
C ASP A 422 -42.69 3.79 -6.11
N ASP A 423 -41.62 4.37 -6.66
CA ASP A 423 -41.58 5.71 -7.27
C ASP A 423 -41.92 6.85 -6.30
N MET A 424 -41.58 6.69 -5.00
CA MET A 424 -41.92 7.64 -3.96
C MET A 424 -40.72 8.42 -3.40
N TRP A 425 -40.99 9.67 -3.02
CA TRP A 425 -40.04 10.55 -2.34
C TRP A 425 -40.40 10.75 -0.87
N THR A 426 -39.37 10.80 -0.02
CA THR A 426 -39.48 11.09 1.42
C THR A 426 -38.54 12.23 1.79
N PHE A 427 -39.05 13.22 2.52
CA PHE A 427 -38.23 14.26 3.12
C PHE A 427 -37.52 13.75 4.35
N LEU A 428 -36.24 14.08 4.46
CA LEU A 428 -35.39 13.69 5.57
C LEU A 428 -34.87 14.91 6.31
N GLN A 429 -34.20 14.67 7.44
CA GLN A 429 -33.58 15.74 8.21
C GLN A 429 -32.56 16.48 7.34
N ALA A 430 -32.61 17.81 7.30
CA ALA A 430 -31.67 18.63 6.55
C ALA A 430 -30.29 18.68 7.24
N PRO A 431 -29.17 18.75 6.48
CA PRO A 431 -27.84 18.96 7.03
C PRO A 431 -27.73 20.31 7.76
N ARG A 432 -26.78 20.41 8.68
CA ARG A 432 -26.59 21.62 9.48
C ARG A 432 -26.00 22.74 8.63
N PHE A 433 -25.08 22.42 7.74
CA PHE A 433 -24.36 23.36 6.89
C PHE A 433 -24.84 23.29 5.44
N SER A 434 -24.60 24.38 4.71
CA SER A 434 -24.77 24.42 3.25
C SER A 434 -23.57 23.73 2.59
N HIS A 435 -23.85 22.86 1.62
CA HIS A 435 -22.85 22.07 0.90
C HIS A 435 -22.96 22.33 -0.60
N ILE A 436 -22.72 23.58 -1.00
CA ILE A 436 -22.74 24.00 -2.41
C ILE A 436 -21.57 23.36 -3.15
N HIS A 437 -21.87 22.61 -4.22
CA HIS A 437 -20.90 21.81 -4.97
C HIS A 437 -20.12 20.79 -4.11
N GLY A 438 -20.64 20.45 -2.92
CA GLY A 438 -20.05 19.45 -2.04
C GLY A 438 -20.38 18.04 -2.53
N PRO A 439 -19.40 17.16 -2.82
CA PRO A 439 -19.67 15.77 -3.19
C PRO A 439 -20.25 14.98 -2.02
N SER A 440 -21.04 13.96 -2.36
CA SER A 440 -21.56 12.98 -1.42
C SER A 440 -21.01 11.57 -1.72
N LEU A 441 -20.82 10.76 -0.68
CA LEU A 441 -20.45 9.35 -0.79
C LEU A 441 -21.07 8.54 0.34
N VAL A 442 -21.10 7.21 0.19
CA VAL A 442 -21.47 6.29 1.28
C VAL A 442 -20.19 5.83 1.99
N TRP A 443 -20.19 5.91 3.32
CA TRP A 443 -19.11 5.42 4.16
C TRP A 443 -19.65 4.90 5.49
N ASN A 444 -19.26 3.68 5.90
CA ASN A 444 -19.68 3.04 7.16
C ASN A 444 -21.19 3.19 7.46
N GLU A 445 -22.06 2.75 6.54
CA GLU A 445 -23.53 2.82 6.69
C GLU A 445 -24.10 4.25 6.82
N THR A 446 -23.33 5.28 6.46
CA THR A 446 -23.75 6.69 6.49
C THR A 446 -23.51 7.37 5.15
N ILE A 447 -24.27 8.43 4.88
CA ILE A 447 -24.08 9.29 3.72
C ILE A 447 -23.26 10.49 4.16
N VAL A 448 -22.05 10.64 3.63
CA VAL A 448 -21.13 11.71 3.98
C VAL A 448 -21.18 12.78 2.91
N VAL A 449 -21.34 14.04 3.33
CA VAL A 449 -21.27 15.22 2.46
C VAL A 449 -20.06 16.06 2.86
N CYS A 450 -19.27 16.41 1.86
CA CYS A 450 -17.89 16.83 2.02
C CYS A 450 -17.70 18.27 1.53
N GLY A 451 -17.48 19.23 2.44
CA GLY A 451 -17.13 20.61 2.11
C GLY A 451 -18.11 21.30 1.16
N GLY A 452 -17.58 22.19 0.32
CA GLY A 452 -18.31 22.92 -0.70
C GLY A 452 -17.59 24.21 -1.05
N GLN A 453 -18.27 25.07 -1.81
CA GLN A 453 -17.80 26.42 -2.12
C GLN A 453 -17.64 27.22 -0.81
N ASP A 454 -18.71 27.33 -0.02
CA ASP A 454 -18.73 28.25 1.13
C ASP A 454 -18.22 27.64 2.46
N GLY A 455 -17.78 26.38 2.47
CA GLY A 455 -17.52 25.65 3.72
C GLY A 455 -16.50 24.51 3.61
N ASP A 456 -15.85 24.24 4.74
CA ASP A 456 -14.92 23.12 4.93
C ASP A 456 -15.49 21.99 5.78
N SER A 457 -16.76 22.10 6.20
CA SER A 457 -17.44 21.12 7.04
C SER A 457 -17.61 19.80 6.31
N ILE A 458 -17.48 18.71 7.06
CA ILE A 458 -17.88 17.38 6.63
C ILE A 458 -18.98 16.93 7.57
N GLU A 459 -20.10 16.45 7.04
CA GLU A 459 -21.21 15.92 7.82
C GLU A 459 -21.60 14.53 7.34
N ALA A 460 -21.92 13.63 8.27
CA ALA A 460 -22.42 12.30 8.00
C ALA A 460 -23.88 12.18 8.44
N TYR A 461 -24.73 11.77 7.51
CA TYR A 461 -26.13 11.45 7.73
C TYR A 461 -26.29 9.96 8.01
N SER A 462 -26.97 9.63 9.11
CA SER A 462 -27.39 8.27 9.44
C SER A 462 -28.83 8.05 8.98
N PRO A 463 -29.08 7.23 7.93
CA PRO A 463 -30.44 6.95 7.48
C PRO A 463 -31.30 6.22 8.52
N SER A 464 -30.68 5.40 9.38
CA SER A 464 -31.40 4.67 10.45
C SER A 464 -31.87 5.58 11.57
N ALA A 465 -31.11 6.63 11.91
CA ALA A 465 -31.48 7.59 12.95
C ALA A 465 -32.20 8.83 12.39
N ASN A 466 -32.11 9.07 11.08
CA ASN A 466 -32.49 10.32 10.43
C ASN A 466 -31.82 11.56 11.05
N GLU A 467 -30.52 11.45 11.34
CA GLU A 467 -29.75 12.49 12.01
C GLU A 467 -28.44 12.79 11.29
N TRP A 468 -28.00 14.06 11.37
CA TRP A 468 -26.71 14.52 10.86
C TRP A 468 -25.71 14.70 12.00
N SER A 469 -24.49 14.26 11.76
CA SER A 469 -23.37 14.39 12.68
C SER A 469 -22.19 15.07 11.97
N PRO A 470 -21.71 16.23 12.47
CA PRO A 470 -20.54 16.87 11.89
C PRO A 470 -19.27 16.12 12.28
N TRP A 471 -18.33 15.98 11.35
CA TRP A 471 -16.99 15.50 11.65
C TRP A 471 -16.14 16.66 12.21
N ALA A 472 -15.20 16.33 13.09
CA ALA A 472 -14.17 17.27 13.54
C ALA A 472 -13.13 17.54 12.43
N LEU A 473 -12.92 16.58 11.53
CA LEU A 473 -12.13 16.73 10.32
C LEU A 473 -12.76 17.78 9.39
N ARG A 474 -11.92 18.66 8.86
CA ARG A 474 -12.29 19.71 7.90
C ARG A 474 -11.55 19.53 6.59
N MET A 475 -12.17 20.00 5.51
CA MET A 475 -11.50 20.12 4.22
C MET A 475 -10.32 21.12 4.34
N PRO A 476 -9.16 20.81 3.75
CA PRO A 476 -7.94 21.57 4.02
C PRO A 476 -7.90 22.94 3.31
N ILE A 477 -8.63 23.13 2.21
CA ILE A 477 -8.75 24.42 1.51
C ILE A 477 -10.19 24.64 1.05
N LYS A 478 -10.77 25.79 1.42
CA LYS A 478 -12.08 26.26 0.94
C LYS A 478 -12.05 26.50 -0.58
N ASP A 479 -13.12 26.21 -1.31
CA ASP A 479 -13.23 26.36 -2.77
C ASP A 479 -12.30 25.48 -3.64
N ARG A 480 -11.52 24.56 -3.07
CA ARG A 480 -10.63 23.67 -3.85
C ARG A 480 -10.76 22.22 -3.43
N MET A 481 -11.64 21.47 -4.08
CA MET A 481 -11.78 20.02 -3.85
C MET A 481 -10.71 19.24 -4.63
N ARG A 482 -9.42 19.39 -4.26
CA ARG A 482 -8.27 18.76 -4.95
C ARG A 482 -7.40 17.93 -4.03
N PHE A 483 -8.03 17.11 -3.20
CA PHE A 483 -7.29 16.33 -2.24
C PHE A 483 -7.72 14.88 -2.34
N VAL A 484 -6.76 13.99 -2.20
CA VAL A 484 -7.05 12.62 -1.87
C VAL A 484 -6.91 12.49 -0.38
N LEU A 485 -8.04 12.17 0.24
CA LEU A 485 -8.07 11.65 1.57
C LEU A 485 -7.82 10.15 1.45
N LYS A 486 -6.59 9.71 1.69
CA LYS A 486 -6.37 8.31 2.02
C LYS A 486 -6.82 8.15 3.47
N ILE A 487 -8.12 7.97 3.66
CA ILE A 487 -8.59 7.37 4.90
C ILE A 487 -7.93 6.01 4.87
N LYS A 488 -6.96 5.78 5.75
CA LYS A 488 -6.59 4.41 6.06
C LYS A 488 -7.90 3.80 6.55
N SER A 489 -8.57 3.04 5.69
CA SER A 489 -9.59 2.13 6.17
C SER A 489 -8.94 1.44 7.35
N PRO A 490 -9.54 1.51 8.56
CA PRO A 490 -9.06 0.67 9.63
C PRO A 490 -9.05 -0.75 9.03
N PRO A 491 -7.91 -1.44 9.00
CA PRO A 491 -7.73 -2.61 8.15
C PRO A 491 -8.70 -3.80 8.40
#